data_AF-A0A433RKL9-F1
#
_entry.id   AF-A0A433RKL9-F1
#
_cell.length_a   1.000
_cell.length_b   1.000
_cell.length_c   1.000
_cell.angle_alpha   90.00
_cell.angle_beta   90.00
_cell.angle_gamma   90.00
#
_symmetry.space_group_name_H-M   'P 1'
#
loop_
_entity.id
_entity.type
_entity.pdbx_description
1 polymer ?
#
loop_
_entity_poly.entity_id
_entity_poly.type
_entity_poly.pdbx_seq_one_letter_code
_entity_poly.pdbx_strand_id
1 'polypeptide(L)'
;MLAGCKENLEARTEYFDKKHVDFLSDYGWRIDRFGSEMKYAPRTMAAFPEHLSIVKAEGHVDLAAYSDKEVIETGYILKEQTDRYNQIVGYIFESEGKIIGSYLEFNQEITDSNGTVRVERGETTPLLRKAEVDEERLWGQITL
;
A
#
# COMPACT_ATOMS: atom_id res chain seq x y z
N MET A 1 -7.88 5.72 -43.06
CA MET A 1 -8.63 6.22 -41.90
C MET A 1 -8.43 5.24 -40.77
N LEU A 2 -7.54 5.57 -39.82
CA LEU A 2 -7.33 4.79 -38.62
C LEU A 2 -8.46 5.15 -37.64
N ALA A 3 -9.40 4.24 -37.42
CA ALA A 3 -10.46 4.42 -36.44
C ALA A 3 -9.82 4.40 -35.05
N GLY A 4 -9.78 5.57 -34.41
CA GLY A 4 -9.38 5.70 -33.01
C GLY A 4 -10.32 4.90 -32.13
N CYS A 5 -9.76 3.99 -31.33
CA CYS A 5 -10.48 3.38 -30.23
C CYS A 5 -10.87 4.50 -29.26
N LYS A 6 -12.15 4.87 -29.24
CA LYS A 6 -12.72 5.61 -28.11
C LYS A 6 -12.63 4.66 -26.92
N GLU A 7 -11.69 4.91 -26.03
CA GLU A 7 -11.69 4.27 -24.72
C GLU A 7 -13.02 4.64 -24.06
N ASN A 8 -13.84 3.61 -23.91
CA ASN A 8 -15.07 3.67 -23.16
C ASN A 8 -14.65 3.93 -21.71
N LEU A 9 -14.81 5.17 -21.24
CA LEU A 9 -14.80 5.55 -19.82
C LEU A 9 -16.05 4.93 -19.16
N GLU A 10 -16.15 3.61 -19.20
CA GLU A 10 -17.07 2.89 -18.33
C GLU A 10 -16.46 2.99 -16.93
N ALA A 11 -17.23 3.55 -16.01
CA ALA A 11 -16.91 3.58 -14.60
C ALA A 11 -16.58 2.16 -14.14
N ARG A 12 -15.27 1.84 -14.07
CA ARG A 12 -14.76 0.63 -13.47
C ARG A 12 -15.30 0.64 -12.05
N THR A 13 -16.30 -0.18 -11.78
CA THR A 13 -16.67 -0.48 -10.41
C THR A 13 -15.47 -1.22 -9.85
N GLU A 14 -14.60 -0.51 -9.13
CA GLU A 14 -13.43 -1.12 -8.52
C GLU A 14 -13.92 -2.16 -7.51
N TYR A 15 -13.73 -3.43 -7.86
CA TYR A 15 -14.06 -4.53 -6.98
C TYR A 15 -12.84 -4.79 -6.09
N PHE A 16 -12.92 -4.32 -4.85
CA PHE A 16 -11.92 -4.61 -3.83
C PHE A 16 -12.19 -5.98 -3.22
N ASP A 17 -11.13 -6.72 -2.89
CA ASP A 17 -11.27 -7.96 -2.13
C ASP A 17 -11.91 -7.63 -0.77
N LYS A 18 -13.05 -8.27 -0.48
CA LYS A 18 -13.82 -7.99 0.75
C LYS A 18 -12.98 -8.23 2.00
N LYS A 19 -12.12 -9.25 2.00
CA LYS A 19 -11.25 -9.58 3.14
C LYS A 19 -10.22 -8.47 3.37
N HIS A 20 -9.70 -7.86 2.32
CA HIS A 20 -8.82 -6.69 2.41
C HIS A 20 -9.55 -5.46 2.92
N VAL A 21 -10.76 -5.21 2.42
CA VAL A 21 -11.61 -4.10 2.87
C VAL A 21 -11.90 -4.23 4.36
N ASP A 22 -12.36 -5.41 4.80
CA ASP A 22 -12.67 -5.67 6.21
C ASP A 22 -11.42 -5.51 7.09
N PHE A 23 -10.29 -6.12 6.66
CA PHE A 23 -9.02 -6.05 7.39
C PHE A 23 -8.53 -4.61 7.58
N LEU A 24 -8.49 -3.79 6.53
CA LEU A 24 -8.07 -2.39 6.64
C LEU A 24 -9.06 -1.55 7.46
N SER A 25 -10.37 -1.83 7.34
CA SER A 25 -11.41 -1.14 8.09
C SER A 25 -11.29 -1.40 9.60
N ASP A 26 -10.87 -2.60 10.02
CA ASP A 26 -10.62 -2.93 11.43
C ASP A 26 -9.47 -2.11 12.06
N TYR A 27 -8.58 -1.57 11.23
CA TYR A 27 -7.54 -0.61 11.62
C TYR A 27 -7.96 0.86 11.43
N GLY A 28 -9.17 1.10 10.91
CA GLY A 28 -9.72 2.43 10.68
C GLY A 28 -9.34 3.07 9.33
N TRP A 29 -8.75 2.30 8.42
CA TRP A 29 -8.35 2.76 7.10
C TRP A 29 -9.45 2.53 6.07
N ARG A 30 -9.60 3.44 5.11
CA ARG A 30 -10.58 3.32 4.02
C ARG A 30 -9.89 3.33 2.68
N ILE A 31 -10.22 2.36 1.84
CA ILE A 31 -9.70 2.28 0.47
C ILE A 31 -10.33 3.39 -0.37
N ASP A 32 -9.49 4.16 -1.06
CA ASP A 32 -9.89 5.07 -2.12
C ASP A 32 -9.93 4.32 -3.45
N ARG A 33 -8.78 3.76 -3.84
CA ARG A 33 -8.60 3.06 -5.11
C ARG A 33 -7.54 1.96 -5.04
N PHE A 34 -7.59 1.05 -6.00
CA PHE A 34 -6.53 0.07 -6.20
C PHE A 34 -5.20 0.74 -6.61
N GLY A 35 -4.09 0.34 -5.98
CA GLY A 35 -2.76 0.86 -6.27
C GLY A 35 -1.94 -0.11 -7.12
N SER A 36 -1.65 -1.30 -6.58
CA SER A 36 -0.77 -2.27 -7.22
C SER A 36 -1.05 -3.71 -6.77
N GLU A 37 -0.58 -4.68 -7.58
CA GLU A 37 -0.50 -6.08 -7.21
C GLU A 37 0.83 -6.64 -7.74
N MET A 38 1.57 -7.33 -6.87
CA MET A 38 2.77 -8.08 -7.20
C MET A 38 2.59 -9.54 -6.77
N LYS A 39 2.90 -10.48 -7.65
CA LYS A 39 2.85 -11.92 -7.36
C LYS A 39 4.24 -12.49 -7.34
N TYR A 40 4.64 -12.99 -6.18
CA TYR A 40 5.85 -13.75 -6.00
C TYR A 40 5.54 -15.23 -6.14
N ALA A 41 5.98 -15.82 -7.24
CA ALA A 41 5.97 -17.27 -7.38
C ALA A 41 6.87 -17.93 -6.31
N PRO A 42 6.64 -19.22 -5.98
CA PRO A 42 7.52 -19.97 -5.11
C PRO A 42 9.00 -19.78 -5.47
N ARG A 43 9.83 -19.45 -4.47
CA ARG A 43 11.28 -19.26 -4.56
C ARG A 43 11.76 -18.05 -5.38
N THR A 44 10.88 -17.14 -5.80
CA THR A 44 11.29 -15.96 -6.58
C THR A 44 11.46 -14.69 -5.75
N MET A 45 10.97 -14.67 -4.52
CA MET A 45 11.09 -13.52 -3.60
C MET A 45 12.55 -13.02 -3.46
N ALA A 46 13.53 -13.93 -3.46
CA ALA A 46 14.95 -13.57 -3.37
C ALA A 46 15.47 -12.67 -4.51
N ALA A 47 14.72 -12.53 -5.61
CA ALA A 47 15.03 -11.60 -6.70
C ALA A 47 14.74 -10.13 -6.36
N PHE A 48 14.07 -9.86 -5.22
CA PHE A 48 13.67 -8.51 -4.77
C PHE A 48 14.25 -8.16 -3.39
N PRO A 49 15.58 -8.26 -3.19
CA PRO A 49 16.19 -8.18 -1.86
C PRO A 49 16.00 -6.81 -1.18
N GLU A 50 16.06 -5.71 -1.95
CA GLU A 50 15.90 -4.35 -1.42
C GLU A 50 14.48 -4.13 -0.89
N HIS A 51 13.47 -4.49 -1.69
CA HIS A 51 12.06 -4.39 -1.27
C HIS A 51 11.78 -5.22 -0.03
N LEU A 52 12.17 -6.50 -0.04
CA LEU A 52 11.94 -7.41 1.09
C LEU A 52 12.69 -6.99 2.36
N SER A 53 13.86 -6.37 2.22
CA SER A 53 14.58 -5.81 3.37
C SER A 53 13.79 -4.68 4.03
N ILE A 54 13.17 -3.79 3.25
CA ILE A 54 12.38 -2.68 3.78
C ILE A 54 11.08 -3.19 4.40
N VAL A 55 10.38 -4.09 3.71
CA VAL A 55 9.17 -4.76 4.21
C VAL A 55 9.43 -5.44 5.56
N LYS A 56 10.59 -6.10 5.71
CA LYS A 56 10.97 -6.76 6.97
C LYS A 56 11.41 -5.77 8.05
N ALA A 57 12.28 -4.82 7.73
CA ALA A 57 12.92 -3.94 8.70
C ALA A 57 12.00 -2.81 9.18
N GLU A 58 11.22 -2.22 8.27
CA GLU A 58 10.36 -1.05 8.54
C GLU A 58 8.89 -1.45 8.60
N GLY A 59 8.44 -2.32 7.69
CA GLY A 59 7.07 -2.85 7.71
C GLY A 59 6.82 -3.93 8.78
N HIS A 60 7.88 -4.46 9.39
CA HIS A 60 7.85 -5.58 10.35
C HIS A 60 7.16 -6.85 9.82
N VAL A 61 7.23 -7.08 8.51
CA VAL A 61 6.67 -8.28 7.86
C VAL A 61 7.79 -9.22 7.45
N ASP A 62 7.98 -10.31 8.18
CA ASP A 62 8.95 -11.36 7.82
C ASP A 62 8.30 -12.45 6.94
N LEU A 63 8.62 -12.42 5.65
CA LEU A 63 8.10 -13.36 4.67
C LEU A 63 8.94 -14.64 4.50
N ALA A 64 10.01 -14.82 5.30
CA ALA A 64 10.93 -15.95 5.14
C ALA A 64 10.22 -17.32 5.22
N ALA A 65 9.21 -17.46 6.08
CA ALA A 65 8.44 -18.71 6.22
C ALA A 65 7.60 -19.06 4.98
N TYR A 66 7.45 -18.14 4.03
CA TYR A 66 6.65 -18.29 2.82
C TYR A 66 7.51 -18.38 1.55
N SER A 67 8.84 -18.54 1.68
CA SER A 67 9.79 -18.57 0.55
C SER A 67 9.47 -19.63 -0.51
N ASP A 68 8.88 -20.75 -0.12
CA ASP A 68 8.49 -21.85 -1.00
C ASP A 68 7.01 -21.79 -1.44
N LYS A 69 6.31 -20.70 -1.14
CA LYS A 69 4.89 -20.52 -1.46
C LYS A 69 4.70 -19.34 -2.39
N GLU A 70 3.53 -19.30 -3.03
CA GLU A 70 3.08 -18.07 -3.69
C GLU A 70 2.74 -17.04 -2.61
N VAL A 71 3.22 -15.81 -2.82
CA VAL A 71 2.86 -14.64 -2.02
C VAL A 71 2.34 -13.56 -2.95
N ILE A 72 1.19 -12.98 -2.61
CA ILE A 72 0.60 -11.86 -3.33
C ILE A 72 0.73 -10.63 -2.43
N GLU A 73 1.32 -9.57 -2.95
CA GLU A 73 1.34 -8.25 -2.34
C GLU A 73 0.34 -7.37 -3.06
N THR A 74 -0.62 -6.81 -2.32
CA THR A 74 -1.63 -5.90 -2.87
C THR A 74 -1.53 -4.55 -2.18
N GLY A 75 -1.35 -3.48 -2.96
CA GLY A 75 -1.32 -2.11 -2.50
C GLY A 75 -2.63 -1.38 -2.78
N TYR A 76 -3.20 -0.74 -1.76
CA TYR A 76 -4.39 0.11 -1.88
C TYR A 76 -4.05 1.55 -1.50
N ILE A 77 -4.45 2.50 -2.35
CA ILE A 77 -4.38 3.92 -1.98
C ILE A 77 -5.54 4.19 -1.03
N LEU A 78 -5.22 4.74 0.14
CA LEU A 78 -6.18 5.02 1.19
C LEU A 78 -6.75 6.44 1.04
N LYS A 79 -7.98 6.65 1.54
CA LYS A 79 -8.66 7.97 1.52
C LYS A 79 -8.02 8.96 2.48
N GLU A 80 -7.34 8.45 3.50
CA GLU A 80 -6.68 9.24 4.51
C GLU A 80 -5.42 9.91 3.98
N GLN A 81 -5.18 11.12 4.48
CA GLN A 81 -3.98 11.92 4.23
C GLN A 81 -3.53 12.50 5.56
N THR A 82 -2.32 13.04 5.57
CA THR A 82 -1.76 13.76 6.72
C THR A 82 -1.19 15.09 6.27
N ASP A 83 -0.84 15.97 7.20
CA ASP A 83 -0.25 17.27 6.88
C ASP A 83 1.04 17.18 6.04
N ARG A 84 1.76 16.05 6.13
CA ARG A 84 3.02 15.80 5.42
C ARG A 84 2.89 14.90 4.20
N TYR A 85 1.89 14.03 4.15
CA TYR A 85 1.75 12.99 3.13
C TYR A 85 0.33 13.01 2.57
N ASN A 86 0.22 13.26 1.27
CA ASN A 86 -1.06 13.32 0.56
C ASN A 86 -1.42 11.98 -0.11
N GLN A 87 -0.56 10.96 0.00
CA GLN A 87 -0.85 9.61 -0.44
C GLN A 87 -0.38 8.63 0.64
N ILE A 88 -1.29 7.81 1.14
CA ILE A 88 -0.97 6.69 2.04
C ILE A 88 -1.36 5.41 1.31
N VAL A 89 -0.45 4.44 1.26
CA VAL A 89 -0.68 3.14 0.64
C VAL A 89 -0.68 2.07 1.71
N GLY A 90 -1.78 1.31 1.79
CA GLY A 90 -1.87 0.11 2.62
C GLY A 90 -1.51 -1.11 1.81
N TYR A 91 -0.42 -1.78 2.18
CA TYR A 91 0.01 -3.03 1.57
C TYR A 91 -0.43 -4.22 2.41
N ILE A 92 -0.95 -5.24 1.73
CA ILE A 92 -1.35 -6.51 2.34
C ILE A 92 -0.62 -7.64 1.62
N PHE A 93 -0.01 -8.53 2.38
CA PHE A 93 0.57 -9.77 1.89
C PHE A 93 -0.38 -10.93 2.15
N GLU A 94 -0.61 -11.74 1.12
CA GLU A 94 -1.40 -12.96 1.20
C GLU A 94 -0.61 -14.17 0.72
N SER A 95 -0.84 -15.32 1.37
CA SER A 95 -0.39 -16.63 0.88
C SER A 95 -1.46 -17.67 1.22
N GLU A 96 -1.76 -18.55 0.27
CA GLU A 96 -2.79 -19.60 0.42
C GLU A 96 -4.16 -19.05 0.89
N GLY A 97 -4.53 -17.86 0.40
CA GLY A 97 -5.78 -17.17 0.74
C GLY A 97 -5.83 -16.62 2.17
N LYS A 98 -4.71 -16.52 2.89
CA LYS A 98 -4.61 -15.93 4.23
C LYS A 98 -3.77 -14.67 4.18
N ILE A 99 -4.18 -13.65 4.94
CA ILE A 99 -3.33 -12.47 5.15
C ILE A 99 -2.20 -12.90 6.08
N ILE A 100 -0.96 -12.65 5.67
CA ILE A 100 0.26 -13.07 6.37
C ILE A 100 1.11 -11.88 6.85
N GLY A 101 0.77 -10.67 6.41
CA GLY A 101 1.41 -9.44 6.85
C GLY A 101 0.79 -8.23 6.16
N SER A 102 1.10 -7.04 6.69
CA SER A 102 0.63 -5.78 6.13
C SER A 102 1.47 -4.63 6.67
N TYR A 103 1.60 -3.56 5.88
CA TYR A 103 2.36 -2.37 6.26
C TYR A 103 1.80 -1.13 5.56
N LEU A 104 2.26 0.06 5.97
CA LEU A 104 1.88 1.34 5.38
C LEU A 104 3.08 2.00 4.71
N GLU A 105 2.84 2.66 3.58
CA GLU A 105 3.76 3.64 3.00
C GLU A 105 3.12 5.02 2.98
N PHE A 106 3.88 6.01 3.45
CA PHE A 106 3.50 7.41 3.48
C PHE A 106 4.27 8.15 2.41
N ASN A 107 3.56 8.65 1.40
CA ASN A 107 4.14 9.19 0.18
C ASN A 107 3.66 10.62 -0.10
N GLN A 108 4.41 11.32 -0.94
CA GLN A 108 3.99 12.56 -1.57
C GLN A 108 3.75 12.34 -3.06
N GLU A 109 2.50 12.37 -3.46
CA GLU A 109 2.09 12.45 -4.87
C GLU A 109 2.18 13.91 -5.32
N ILE A 110 3.06 14.19 -6.28
CA ILE A 110 3.31 15.52 -6.80
C ILE A 110 2.94 15.52 -8.27
N THR A 111 2.02 16.40 -8.66
CA THR A 111 1.72 16.67 -10.07
C THR A 111 2.54 17.86 -10.54
N ASP A 112 3.39 17.66 -11.54
CA ASP A 112 4.15 18.75 -12.14
C ASP A 112 3.27 19.65 -13.03
N SER A 113 3.83 20.77 -13.50
CA SER A 113 3.10 21.73 -14.36
C SER A 113 2.64 21.15 -15.70
N ASN A 114 3.15 19.98 -16.10
CA ASN A 114 2.82 19.30 -17.34
C ASN A 114 1.78 18.18 -17.11
N GLY A 115 1.30 18.00 -15.88
CA GLY A 115 0.37 16.94 -15.51
C GLY A 115 1.03 15.58 -15.24
N THR A 116 2.37 15.51 -15.22
CA THR A 116 3.08 14.28 -14.84
C THR A 116 2.94 14.07 -13.34
N VAL A 117 2.47 12.89 -12.95
CA VAL A 117 2.41 12.48 -11.55
C VAL A 117 3.70 11.75 -11.18
N ARG A 118 4.38 12.22 -10.14
CA ARG A 118 5.51 11.54 -9.51
C ARG A 118 5.18 11.26 -8.05
N VAL A 119 5.65 10.12 -7.55
CA VAL A 119 5.50 9.74 -6.15
C VAL A 119 6.87 9.79 -5.50
N GLU A 120 7.03 10.66 -4.51
CA GLU A 120 8.20 10.69 -3.64
C GLU A 120 7.90 9.82 -2.41
N ARG A 121 8.69 8.75 -2.24
CA ARG A 121 8.54 7.83 -1.13
C ARG A 121 9.00 8.51 0.17
N GLY A 122 8.14 8.48 1.18
CA GLY A 122 8.47 8.98 2.51
C GLY A 122 8.84 7.85 3.45
N GLU A 123 7.92 7.53 4.34
CA GLU A 123 8.14 6.60 5.46
C GLU A 123 7.41 5.27 5.22
N THR A 124 8.03 4.16 5.66
CA THR A 124 7.39 2.85 5.76
C THR A 124 7.18 2.54 7.24
N THR A 125 6.00 2.04 7.60
CA THR A 125 5.71 1.63 8.97
C THR A 125 4.95 0.30 8.99
N PRO A 126 4.91 -0.41 10.13
CA PRO A 126 3.92 -1.46 10.32
C PRO A 126 2.50 -0.92 10.13
N LEU A 127 1.53 -1.80 9.90
CA LEU A 127 0.13 -1.39 9.87
C LEU A 127 -0.32 -0.95 11.27
N LEU A 128 -0.33 0.36 11.49
CA LEU A 128 -0.84 1.00 12.70
C LEU A 128 -2.35 1.25 12.57
N ARG A 129 -3.05 1.35 13.69
CA ARG A 129 -4.42 1.86 13.69
C ARG A 129 -4.38 3.34 13.31
N LYS A 130 -5.39 3.80 12.57
CA LYS A 130 -5.51 5.21 12.19
C LYS A 130 -5.37 6.17 13.39
N ALA A 131 -6.00 5.83 14.52
CA ALA A 131 -5.92 6.63 15.74
C ALA A 131 -4.49 6.74 16.31
N GLU A 132 -3.66 5.71 16.16
CA GLU A 132 -2.26 5.70 16.64
C GLU A 132 -1.39 6.62 15.78
N VAL A 133 -1.66 6.68 14.46
CA VAL A 133 -0.98 7.62 13.55
C VAL A 133 -1.31 9.08 13.89
N ASP A 134 -2.55 9.35 14.29
CA ASP A 134 -2.98 10.68 14.72
C ASP A 134 -2.36 11.06 16.09
N GLU A 135 -2.25 10.09 17.01
CA GLU A 135 -1.72 10.30 18.37
C GLU A 135 -0.19 10.44 18.43
N GLU A 136 0.59 9.58 17.76
CA GLU A 136 2.07 9.70 17.69
C GLU A 136 2.52 11.07 17.17
N ARG A 137 1.65 11.75 16.40
CA ARG A 137 1.91 13.06 15.81
C ARG A 137 1.47 14.23 16.69
N LEU A 138 0.53 14.04 17.62
CA LEU A 138 0.21 15.03 18.66
C LEU A 138 1.38 15.20 19.66
N TRP A 139 2.12 14.12 19.94
CA TRP A 139 3.28 14.18 20.83
C TRP A 139 4.55 14.74 20.16
N GLY A 140 4.64 14.71 18.82
CA GLY A 140 5.71 15.37 18.06
C GLY A 140 5.65 16.90 18.03
N GLN A 141 4.58 17.52 18.55
CA GLN A 141 4.43 18.98 18.63
C GLN A 141 4.73 19.58 20.01
N ILE A 142 4.99 18.75 21.04
CA ILE A 142 5.41 19.25 22.36
C ILE A 142 6.90 18.96 22.55
N THR A 143 7.74 19.78 21.91
CA THR A 143 9.08 20.03 22.45
C THR A 143 9.03 21.37 23.16
N LEU A 144 9.28 21.35 24.48
CA LEU A 144 9.41 22.50 25.37
C LEU A 144 10.44 23.53 24.87
#